data_AF-A0ABD0NTV8-F1
#
_entry.id   AF-A0ABD0NTV8-F1
#
_cell.length_a   1.000
_cell.length_b   1.000
_cell.length_c   1.000
_cell.angle_alpha   90.00
_cell.angle_beta   90.00
_cell.angle_gamma   90.00
#
_symmetry.space_group_name_H-M   'P 1'
#
loop_
_entity.id
_entity.type
_entity.pdbx_description
1 polymer ?
#
loop_
_entity_poly.entity_id
_entity_poly.type
_entity_poly.pdbx_seq_one_letter_code
_entity_poly.pdbx_strand_id
1 'polypeptide(L)'
;VTVSNRLVSSPCCIVTSTYGWTANMERIMKAQALRDNSTMGYMAAKKHLEINPDHPIVETLRQKAEADKNDKSVKDLVILLFETALLSSGFTLDDPQTHSNRIYRMIKLGL
;
A
#
# COMPACT_ATOMS: atom_id res chain seq x y z
N VAL A 1 5.83 -6.66 -6.03
CA VAL A 1 5.89 -7.03 -4.60
C VAL A 1 7.20 -7.77 -4.39
N THR A 2 7.96 -7.45 -3.35
CA THR A 2 9.23 -8.13 -3.05
C THR A 2 9.46 -8.23 -1.54
N VAL A 3 10.23 -9.21 -1.11
CA VAL A 3 10.74 -9.29 0.28
C VAL A 3 11.84 -8.25 0.46
N SER A 4 11.94 -7.65 1.64
CA SER A 4 12.94 -6.62 1.95
C SER A 4 13.46 -6.72 3.38
N ASN A 5 14.78 -6.56 3.52
CA ASN A 5 15.49 -6.61 4.80
C ASN A 5 15.66 -5.21 5.43
N ARG A 6 15.14 -4.16 4.79
CA ARG A 6 15.22 -2.79 5.34
C ARG A 6 14.16 -2.51 6.41
N LEU A 7 13.15 -3.35 6.49
CA LEU A 7 12.01 -3.22 7.40
C LEU A 7 12.32 -3.99 8.67
N VAL A 8 12.07 -3.35 9.82
CA VAL A 8 12.28 -3.96 11.14
C VAL A 8 10.93 -4.20 11.83
N SER A 9 10.22 -3.11 12.17
CA SER A 9 8.94 -3.19 12.90
C SER A 9 7.71 -3.16 12.01
N SER A 10 7.83 -2.68 10.76
CA SER A 10 6.68 -2.59 9.85
C SER A 10 6.47 -3.90 9.09
N PRO A 11 5.21 -4.33 8.85
CA PRO A 11 4.93 -5.48 7.99
C PRO A 11 5.28 -5.24 6.52
N CYS A 12 5.15 -4.01 6.03
CA CYS A 12 5.43 -3.65 4.64
C CYS A 12 5.59 -2.13 4.46
N CYS A 13 6.15 -1.71 3.32
CA CYS A 13 6.18 -0.31 2.91
C CYS A 13 6.05 -0.18 1.38
N ILE A 14 5.75 1.03 0.91
CA ILE A 14 5.76 1.37 -0.51
C ILE A 14 7.02 2.15 -0.82
N VAL A 15 7.79 1.65 -1.78
CA VAL A 15 8.94 2.36 -2.35
C VAL A 15 8.66 2.72 -3.80
N THR A 16 9.23 3.83 -4.26
CA THR A 16 9.21 4.22 -5.67
C THR A 16 10.48 3.79 -6.37
N SER A 17 10.39 3.57 -7.68
CA SER A 17 11.57 3.45 -8.55
C SER A 17 12.53 4.63 -8.35
N THR A 18 13.82 4.40 -8.62
CA THR A 18 14.85 5.45 -8.61
C THR A 18 14.59 6.55 -9.63
N TYR A 19 13.83 6.23 -10.68
CA TYR A 19 13.40 7.18 -11.71
C TYR A 19 11.92 7.54 -11.53
N GLY A 20 11.63 8.84 -11.47
CA GLY A 20 10.30 9.41 -11.28
C GLY A 20 10.12 10.08 -9.92
N TRP A 21 8.89 10.41 -9.56
CA TRP A 21 8.60 11.13 -8.33
C TRP A 21 8.60 10.25 -7.09
N THR A 22 9.23 10.77 -6.03
CA THR A 22 9.06 10.27 -4.67
C THR A 22 7.65 10.56 -4.17
N ALA A 23 7.23 9.88 -3.10
CA ALA A 23 5.92 10.13 -2.47
C ALA A 23 5.67 11.61 -2.17
N ASN A 24 6.69 12.27 -1.58
CA ASN A 24 6.60 13.68 -1.25
C ASN A 24 6.52 14.58 -2.50
N MET A 25 7.32 14.27 -3.53
CA MET A 25 7.28 15.01 -4.78
C MET A 25 5.93 14.85 -5.49
N GLU A 26 5.39 13.62 -5.54
CA GLU A 26 4.07 13.34 -6.10
C GLU A 26 2.99 14.17 -5.40
N ARG A 27 3.03 14.24 -4.07
CA ARG A 27 2.09 15.04 -3.26
C ARG A 27 2.20 16.54 -3.55
N ILE A 28 3.41 17.09 -3.58
CA ILE A 28 3.64 18.53 -3.89
C ILE A 28 3.13 18.84 -5.31
N MET A 29 3.48 18.00 -6.28
CA MET A 29 3.14 18.19 -7.68
C MET A 29 1.64 18.01 -7.97
N LYS A 30 0.93 17.18 -7.19
CA LYS A 30 -0.53 17.06 -7.25
C LYS A 30 -1.25 18.27 -6.64
N ALA A 31 -0.61 18.99 -5.71
CA ALA A 31 -1.19 20.17 -5.07
C ALA A 31 -1.04 21.47 -5.91
N GLN A 32 -0.27 21.45 -7.00
CA GLN A 32 -0.08 22.62 -7.86
C GLN A 32 -1.28 22.84 -8.80
N ALA A 33 -2.05 23.90 -8.55
CA ALA A 33 -3.29 24.20 -9.28
C ALA A 33 -3.12 24.56 -10.76
N LEU A 34 -1.98 25.16 -11.15
CA LEU A 34 -1.71 25.61 -12.53
C LEU A 34 -0.88 24.62 -13.34
N ARG A 35 -0.76 23.38 -12.86
CA ARG A 35 0.12 22.40 -13.48
C ARG A 35 -0.53 21.74 -14.69
N ASP A 36 0.26 21.54 -15.74
CA ASP A 36 -0.11 20.69 -16.87
C ASP A 36 -0.08 19.19 -16.47
N ASN A 37 -1.24 18.55 -16.58
CA ASN A 37 -1.45 17.14 -16.29
C ASN A 37 -0.70 16.19 -17.27
N SER A 38 -0.25 16.70 -18.43
CA SER A 38 0.54 15.93 -19.40
C SER A 38 1.83 15.34 -18.80
N THR A 39 2.40 16.02 -17.80
CA THR A 39 3.63 15.62 -17.12
C THR A 39 3.45 14.46 -16.13
N MET A 40 2.22 14.11 -15.73
CA MET A 40 1.98 13.00 -14.78
C MET A 40 2.30 11.64 -15.40
N GLY A 41 1.96 11.43 -16.67
CA GLY A 41 2.09 10.12 -17.32
C GLY A 41 3.53 9.58 -17.36
N TYR A 42 4.51 10.48 -17.48
CA TYR A 42 5.93 10.12 -17.59
C TYR A 42 6.66 10.08 -16.25
N MET A 43 6.18 10.84 -15.25
CA MET A 43 6.87 11.01 -13.96
C MET A 43 6.22 10.24 -12.81
N ALA A 44 5.05 9.64 -13.03
CA ALA A 44 4.43 8.72 -12.08
C ALA A 44 5.31 7.47 -11.91
N ALA A 45 6.13 7.46 -10.86
CA ALA A 45 7.02 6.35 -10.57
C ALA A 45 6.21 5.08 -10.27
N LYS A 46 6.70 3.93 -10.75
CA LYS A 46 6.16 2.63 -10.36
C LYS A 46 6.35 2.46 -8.85
N LYS A 47 5.26 2.05 -8.19
CA LYS A 47 5.21 1.76 -6.76
C LYS A 47 5.49 0.28 -6.54
N HIS A 48 6.43 -0.03 -5.66
CA HIS A 48 6.80 -1.38 -5.28
C HIS A 48 6.45 -1.60 -3.81
N LEU A 49 5.62 -2.61 -3.55
CA LEU A 49 5.37 -3.08 -2.18
C LEU A 49 6.53 -3.97 -1.74
N GLU A 50 7.22 -3.52 -0.70
CA GLU A 50 8.23 -4.29 0.01
C GLU A 50 7.61 -4.89 1.28
N ILE A 51 7.89 -6.16 1.54
CA ILE A 51 7.31 -6.93 2.65
C ILE A 51 8.41 -7.40 3.60
N ASN A 52 8.15 -7.32 4.90
CA ASN A 52 9.00 -7.84 5.96
C ASN A 52 8.64 -9.32 6.26
N PRO A 53 9.52 -10.29 5.96
CA PRO A 53 9.22 -11.70 6.17
C PRO A 53 9.11 -12.07 7.65
N ASP A 54 9.77 -11.31 8.54
CA ASP A 54 9.83 -11.61 9.98
C ASP A 54 8.61 -11.08 10.75
N HIS A 55 7.73 -10.32 10.09
CA HIS A 55 6.58 -9.72 10.75
C HIS A 55 5.42 -10.74 10.91
N PRO A 56 4.84 -10.92 12.11
CA PRO A 56 3.78 -11.93 12.36
C PRO A 56 2.57 -11.86 11.41
N ILE A 57 2.17 -10.65 11.02
CA ILE A 57 1.09 -10.41 10.04
C ILE A 57 1.43 -11.06 8.69
N VAL A 58 2.68 -10.92 8.21
CA VAL A 58 3.10 -11.44 6.90
C VAL A 58 3.14 -12.96 6.93
N GLU A 59 3.68 -13.54 8.01
CA GLU A 59 3.69 -14.99 8.19
C GLU A 59 2.27 -15.56 8.26
N THR A 60 1.36 -14.90 8.99
CA THR A 60 -0.06 -15.31 9.04
C THR A 60 -0.72 -15.23 7.65
N LEU A 61 -0.43 -14.17 6.88
CA LEU A 61 -0.94 -14.03 5.51
C LEU A 61 -0.41 -15.14 4.59
N ARG A 62 0.86 -15.53 4.74
CA ARG A 62 1.45 -16.66 4.00
C ARG A 62 0.71 -17.96 4.28
N GLN A 63 0.52 -18.30 5.57
CA GLN A 63 -0.19 -19.51 5.99
C GLN A 63 -1.63 -19.54 5.46
N LYS A 64 -2.35 -18.41 5.57
CA LYS A 64 -3.72 -18.31 5.04
C LYS A 64 -3.78 -18.44 3.51
N ALA A 65 -2.83 -17.86 2.80
CA ALA A 65 -2.75 -17.97 1.35
C ALA A 65 -2.37 -19.40 0.88
N GLU A 66 -1.59 -20.14 1.67
CA GLU A 66 -1.30 -21.56 1.42
C GLU A 66 -2.53 -22.44 1.62
N ALA A 67 -3.35 -22.13 2.63
CA ALA A 67 -4.61 -22.84 2.89
C ALA A 67 -5.67 -22.56 1.81
N ASP A 68 -5.92 -21.29 1.48
CA ASP A 68 -6.83 -20.91 0.40
C ASP A 68 -6.46 -19.55 -0.22
N LYS A 69 -5.93 -19.59 -1.45
CA LYS A 69 -5.59 -18.40 -2.24
C LYS A 69 -6.81 -17.57 -2.65
N ASN A 70 -8.01 -18.15 -2.60
CA ASN A 70 -9.25 -17.51 -3.00
C ASN A 70 -10.08 -16.98 -1.83
N ASP A 71 -9.59 -17.11 -0.60
CA ASP A 71 -10.24 -16.56 0.58
C ASP A 71 -10.43 -15.04 0.41
N LYS A 72 -11.70 -14.62 0.35
CA LYS A 72 -12.09 -13.22 0.19
C LYS A 72 -11.63 -12.36 1.36
N SER A 73 -11.62 -12.90 2.58
CA SER A 73 -11.15 -12.19 3.77
C SER A 73 -9.65 -11.92 3.70
N VAL A 74 -8.86 -12.86 3.18
CA VAL A 74 -7.41 -12.70 2.98
C VAL A 74 -7.15 -11.65 1.92
N LYS A 75 -7.87 -11.69 0.78
CA LYS A 75 -7.77 -10.67 -0.26
C LYS A 75 -8.10 -9.28 0.28
N ASP A 76 -9.17 -9.15 1.07
CA ASP A 76 -9.55 -7.89 1.72
C ASP A 76 -8.46 -7.40 2.68
N LEU A 77 -7.87 -8.28 3.50
CA LEU A 77 -6.77 -7.95 4.41
C LEU A 77 -5.50 -7.48 3.66
N VAL A 78 -5.15 -8.14 2.54
CA VAL A 78 -4.00 -7.74 1.72
C VAL A 78 -4.20 -6.35 1.13
N ILE A 79 -5.40 -6.03 0.65
CA ILE A 79 -5.70 -4.69 0.13
C ILE A 79 -5.62 -3.64 1.25
N LEU A 80 -6.18 -3.95 2.43
CA LEU A 80 -6.09 -3.05 3.58
C LEU A 80 -4.63 -2.80 3.99
N LEU A 81 -3.81 -3.84 4.03
CA LEU A 81 -2.38 -3.75 4.34
C LEU A 81 -1.65 -2.87 3.30
N PHE A 82 -1.95 -3.04 2.02
CA PHE A 82 -1.39 -2.23 0.94
C PHE A 82 -1.77 -0.74 1.06
N GLU A 83 -3.04 -0.42 1.27
CA GLU A 83 -3.51 0.96 1.42
C GLU A 83 -2.91 1.63 2.67
N THR A 84 -2.79 0.87 3.76
CA THR A 84 -2.14 1.34 4.99
C THR A 84 -0.65 1.61 4.76
N ALA A 85 0.04 0.74 4.00
CA ALA A 85 1.43 0.95 3.60
C ALA A 85 1.58 2.16 2.68
N LEU A 86 0.63 2.39 1.77
CA LEU A 86 0.61 3.54 0.87
C LEU A 86 0.51 4.84 1.66
N LEU A 87 -0.43 4.91 2.60
CA LEU A 87 -0.64 6.07 3.47
C LEU A 87 0.58 6.34 4.37
N SER A 88 1.07 5.32 5.07
CA SER A 88 2.24 5.45 5.97
C SER A 88 3.54 5.79 5.22
N SER A 89 3.65 5.41 3.94
CA SER A 89 4.79 5.77 3.09
C SER A 89 4.66 7.17 2.44
N GLY A 90 3.62 7.93 2.80
CA GLY A 90 3.43 9.33 2.41
C GLY A 90 2.73 9.55 1.06
N PHE A 91 2.09 8.52 0.51
CA PHE A 91 1.26 8.64 -0.69
C PHE A 91 -0.19 8.97 -0.34
N THR A 92 -0.91 9.50 -1.33
CA THR A 92 -2.35 9.75 -1.25
C THR A 92 -3.13 8.50 -1.64
N LEU A 93 -4.22 8.20 -0.92
CA LEU A 93 -5.20 7.22 -1.36
C LEU A 93 -6.05 7.79 -2.50
N ASP A 94 -6.37 6.96 -3.49
CA ASP A 94 -7.21 7.36 -4.62
C ASP A 94 -8.69 7.46 -4.20
N ASP A 95 -9.15 6.55 -3.34
CA ASP A 95 -10.51 6.55 -2.79
C ASP A 95 -10.49 6.30 -1.26
N PRO A 96 -10.45 7.37 -0.45
CA PRO A 96 -10.51 7.27 1.01
C PRO A 96 -11.80 6.62 1.54
N GLN A 97 -12.92 6.72 0.80
CA GLN A 97 -14.20 6.16 1.24
C GLN A 97 -14.16 4.63 1.16
N THR A 98 -13.62 4.08 0.07
CA THR A 98 -13.43 2.63 -0.07
C THR A 98 -12.51 2.07 1.01
N HIS A 99 -11.40 2.76 1.30
CA HIS A 99 -10.51 2.39 2.41
C HIS A 99 -11.24 2.37 3.76
N SER A 100 -12.01 3.43 4.06
CA SER A 100 -12.78 3.54 5.30
C SER A 100 -13.83 2.44 5.43
N ASN A 101 -14.55 2.14 4.35
CA ASN A 101 -15.54 1.05 4.32
C ASN A 101 -14.89 -0.31 4.62
N ARG A 102 -13.66 -0.54 4.14
CA ARG A 102 -12.90 -1.76 4.43
C ARG A 102 -12.50 -1.86 5.90
N ILE A 103 -12.08 -0.75 6.50
CA ILE A 103 -11.82 -0.67 7.95
C ILE A 103 -13.09 -0.98 8.74
N TYR A 104 -14.23 -0.36 8.40
CA TYR A 104 -15.50 -0.63 9.09
C TYR A 104 -15.92 -2.09 9.02
N ARG A 105 -15.68 -2.74 7.87
CA ARG A 105 -15.93 -4.17 7.72
C ARG A 105 -15.02 -5.02 8.61
N MET A 106 -13.74 -4.66 8.76
CA MET A 106 -12.82 -5.35 9.67
C MET A 106 -13.22 -5.16 11.13
N ILE A 107 -13.61 -3.95 11.53
CA ILE A 107 -14.12 -3.66 12.87
C ILE A 107 -15.36 -4.51 13.15
N LYS A 108 -16.31 -4.59 12.21
CA LYS A 108 -17.50 -5.42 12.34
C LYS A 108 -17.22 -6.91 12.47
N LEU A 109 -16.11 -7.42 11.92
CA LEU A 109 -15.70 -8.83 12.08
C LEU A 109 -14.99 -9.10 13.41
N GLY A 110 -14.42 -8.06 14.03
CA GLY A 110 -13.72 -8.17 15.31
C GLY A 110 -14.62 -7.95 16.54
N LEU A 111 -15.84 -7.43 16.34
CA LEU A 111 -16.90 -7.33 17.34
C LEU A 111 -17.79 -8.58 17.29
#